data_AF-A0A2A5M3K9-F1
#
_entry.id   AF-A0A2A5M3K9-F1
#
_cell.length_a   1.000
_cell.length_b   1.000
_cell.length_c   1.000
_cell.angle_alpha   90.00
_cell.angle_beta   90.00
_cell.angle_gamma   90.00
#
_symmetry.space_group_name_H-M   'P 1'
#
loop_
_entity.id
_entity.type
_entity.pdbx_description
1 polymer ?
#
loop_
_entity_poly.entity_id
_entity_poly.type
_entity_poly.pdbx_seq_one_letter_code
_entity_poly.pdbx_strand_id
1 'polypeptide(L)'
;MFNQIAPTYDKANRILSFGADVAWRKKACQRVMSLYLKKDLKIADIACGTGDMIEIWQESALKMEKNILNIKGIDPSSGMLNIAKEKFPNVEFIEAGAQNLPLESQSLDILSISY
;
A
#
# COMPACT_ATOMS: atom_id res chain seq x y z
N MET A 1 -2.96 -10.26 -17.11
CA MET A 1 -2.91 -8.89 -17.68
C MET A 1 -1.90 -8.02 -16.93
N PHE A 2 -2.09 -7.76 -15.63
CA PHE A 2 -1.18 -6.87 -14.85
C PHE A 2 0.28 -7.30 -14.79
N ASN A 3 0.57 -8.61 -14.73
CA ASN A 3 1.95 -9.13 -14.80
C ASN A 3 2.78 -8.61 -16.00
N GLN A 4 2.14 -8.28 -17.13
CA GLN A 4 2.84 -7.80 -18.33
C GLN A 4 3.15 -6.30 -18.30
N ILE A 5 2.42 -5.52 -17.50
CA ILE A 5 2.56 -4.05 -17.42
C ILE A 5 3.23 -3.59 -16.12
N ALA A 6 3.54 -4.51 -15.21
CA ALA A 6 4.15 -4.21 -13.91
C ALA A 6 5.36 -3.25 -13.96
N PRO A 7 6.30 -3.35 -14.92
CA PRO A 7 7.45 -2.45 -14.98
C PRO A 7 7.11 -1.00 -15.39
N THR A 8 5.99 -0.80 -16.09
CA THR A 8 5.61 0.49 -16.68
C THR A 8 4.38 1.12 -16.03
N TYR A 9 3.67 0.38 -15.19
CA TYR A 9 2.41 0.79 -14.59
C TYR A 9 2.55 2.07 -13.75
N ASP A 10 3.51 2.11 -12.82
CA ASP A 10 3.72 3.27 -11.95
C ASP A 10 4.04 4.53 -12.78
N LYS A 11 4.82 4.37 -13.85
CA LYS A 11 5.15 5.46 -14.79
C LYS A 11 3.93 5.94 -15.56
N ALA A 12 3.10 5.00 -16.05
CA ALA A 12 1.87 5.34 -16.74
C ALA A 12 0.92 6.13 -15.82
N ASN A 13 0.72 5.68 -14.58
CA ASN A 13 -0.11 6.37 -13.61
C ASN A 13 0.42 7.77 -13.29
N ARG A 14 1.73 7.92 -13.10
CA ARG A 14 2.38 9.21 -12.86
C ARG A 14 2.17 10.20 -14.00
N ILE A 15 2.22 9.72 -15.25
CA ILE A 15 2.05 10.53 -16.45
C ILE A 15 0.57 10.91 -16.64
N LEU A 16 -0.34 9.94 -16.55
CA LEU A 16 -1.77 10.15 -16.75
C LEU A 16 -2.38 11.09 -15.71
N SER A 17 -1.87 11.05 -14.47
CA SER A 17 -2.31 11.93 -13.39
C SER A 17 -1.62 13.30 -13.38
N PHE A 18 -0.64 13.54 -14.26
CA PHE A 18 0.30 14.66 -14.15
C PHE A 18 0.94 14.79 -12.75
N GLY A 19 1.15 13.66 -12.07
CA GLY A 19 1.73 13.61 -10.73
C GLY A 19 0.77 13.80 -9.56
N ALA A 20 -0.51 14.08 -9.81
CA ALA A 20 -1.48 14.39 -8.76
C ALA A 20 -1.78 13.22 -7.80
N ASP A 21 -1.63 11.98 -8.27
CA ASP A 21 -1.91 10.76 -7.49
C ASP A 21 -1.05 10.66 -6.22
N VAL A 22 0.21 11.13 -6.23
CA VAL A 22 1.05 11.15 -5.01
C VAL A 22 0.50 12.13 -3.99
N ALA A 23 0.05 13.31 -4.42
CA ALA A 23 -0.53 14.30 -3.51
C ALA A 23 -1.83 13.76 -2.89
N TRP A 24 -2.65 13.06 -3.67
CA TRP A 24 -3.89 12.44 -3.19
C TRP A 24 -3.63 11.32 -2.19
N ARG A 25 -2.70 10.41 -2.47
CA ARG A 25 -2.31 9.34 -1.54
C ARG A 25 -1.74 9.89 -0.24
N LYS A 26 -0.84 10.88 -0.30
CA LYS A 26 -0.29 11.57 0.89
C LYS A 26 -1.39 12.19 1.74
N LYS A 27 -2.33 12.90 1.11
CA LYS A 27 -3.47 13.51 1.81
C LYS A 27 -4.37 12.45 2.45
N ALA A 28 -4.61 11.34 1.77
CA ALA A 28 -5.40 10.22 2.31
C ALA A 28 -4.73 9.60 3.54
N CYS A 29 -3.44 9.25 3.45
CA CYS A 29 -2.68 8.67 4.57
C CYS A 29 -2.67 9.59 5.79
N GLN A 30 -2.35 10.87 5.59
CA GLN A 30 -2.33 11.87 6.66
C GLN A 30 -3.72 12.07 7.29
N ARG A 31 -4.77 12.05 6.47
CA ARG A 31 -6.14 12.20 6.97
C ARG A 31 -6.54 11.02 7.84
N VAL A 32 -6.23 9.80 7.44
CA VAL A 32 -6.54 8.59 8.23
C VAL A 32 -5.72 8.58 9.53
N MET A 33 -4.41 8.83 9.46
CA MET A 33 -3.54 8.84 10.64
C MET A 33 -3.86 9.94 11.65
N SER A 34 -4.41 11.08 11.20
CA SER A 34 -4.88 12.15 12.10
C SER A 34 -6.19 11.78 12.80
N LEU A 35 -7.04 10.96 12.18
CA LEU A 35 -8.28 10.47 12.78
C LEU A 35 -8.07 9.29 13.72
N TYR A 36 -7.04 8.49 13.47
CA TYR A 36 -6.75 7.31 14.27
C TYR A 36 -5.74 7.61 15.38
N LEU A 37 -6.20 7.65 16.63
CA LEU A 37 -5.41 8.15 17.76
C LEU A 37 -4.26 7.23 18.19
N LYS A 38 -4.34 5.92 17.92
CA LYS A 38 -3.27 4.98 18.27
C LYS A 38 -1.96 5.35 17.56
N LYS A 39 -0.84 5.23 18.28
CA LYS A 39 0.50 5.44 17.71
C LYS A 39 0.98 4.25 16.91
N ASP A 40 0.74 3.05 17.44
CA ASP A 40 1.07 1.79 16.80
C ASP A 40 -0.06 1.37 15.84
N LEU A 41 0.31 1.01 14.61
CA LEU A 41 -0.61 0.73 13.51
C LEU A 41 -0.29 -0.62 12.85
N LYS A 42 -1.32 -1.43 12.63
CA LYS A 42 -1.31 -2.58 11.72
C LYS A 42 -2.08 -2.23 10.44
N ILE A 43 -1.40 -2.31 9.30
CA ILE A 43 -1.93 -1.84 8.01
C ILE A 43 -1.99 -2.99 7.01
N ALA A 44 -3.02 -3.05 6.17
CA ALA A 44 -2.97 -3.80 4.92
C ALA A 44 -3.36 -2.93 3.74
N ASP A 45 -2.60 -3.04 2.65
CA ASP A 45 -2.89 -2.42 1.36
C ASP A 45 -3.32 -3.50 0.37
N ILE A 46 -4.55 -3.41 -0.09
CA ILE A 46 -5.20 -4.38 -0.98
C ILE A 46 -5.10 -3.88 -2.42
N ALA A 47 -4.84 -4.80 -3.34
CA ALA A 47 -4.43 -4.48 -4.71
C ALA A 47 -3.20 -3.55 -4.72
N CYS A 48 -2.19 -3.89 -3.91
CA CYS A 48 -1.05 -3.00 -3.63
C CYS A 48 -0.13 -2.78 -4.84
N GLY A 49 -0.28 -3.57 -5.92
CA GLY A 49 0.59 -3.51 -7.08
C GLY A 49 2.06 -3.62 -6.69
N THR A 50 2.87 -2.66 -7.17
CA THR A 50 4.32 -2.58 -6.91
C THR A 50 4.66 -1.89 -5.57
N GLY A 51 3.66 -1.47 -4.78
CA GLY A 51 3.86 -0.92 -3.43
C GLY A 51 3.92 0.60 -3.30
N ASP A 52 3.46 1.39 -4.28
CA ASP A 52 3.46 2.86 -4.21
C ASP A 52 2.71 3.42 -2.98
N MET A 53 1.55 2.84 -2.64
CA MET A 53 0.77 3.26 -1.46
C MET A 53 1.45 2.85 -0.15
N ILE A 54 2.15 1.70 -0.13
CA ILE A 54 2.93 1.21 1.01
C ILE A 54 4.05 2.19 1.36
N GLU A 55 4.79 2.69 0.35
CA GLU A 55 5.80 3.73 0.54
C GLU A 55 5.21 4.98 1.18
N ILE A 56 4.07 5.44 0.67
CA ILE A 56 3.42 6.66 1.18
C ILE A 56 2.88 6.47 2.60
N TRP A 57 2.39 5.27 2.96
CA TRP A 57 2.04 4.93 4.33
C TRP A 57 3.26 5.05 5.26
N GLN A 58 4.40 4.48 4.87
CA GLN A 58 5.63 4.54 5.65
C GLN A 58 6.14 5.97 5.80
N GLU A 59 6.21 6.74 4.71
CA GLU A 59 6.59 8.17 4.76
C GLU A 59 5.67 8.99 5.67
N SER A 60 4.36 8.75 5.58
CA SER A 60 3.37 9.50 6.36
C SER A 60 3.44 9.15 7.84
N ALA A 61 3.65 7.88 8.18
CA ALA A 61 3.82 7.44 9.55
C ALA A 61 5.04 8.12 10.21
N LEU A 62 6.18 8.13 9.51
CA LEU A 62 7.39 8.79 9.99
C LEU A 62 7.16 10.29 10.26
N LYS A 63 6.50 11.00 9.33
CA LYS A 63 6.21 12.43 9.48
C LYS A 63 5.23 12.76 10.59
N MET A 64 4.34 11.83 10.92
CA MET A 64 3.29 12.01 11.93
C MET A 64 3.61 11.32 13.26
N GLU A 65 4.85 10.87 13.44
CA GLU A 65 5.32 10.18 14.65
C GLU A 65 4.45 8.97 15.02
N LYS A 66 3.99 8.23 14.00
CA LYS A 66 3.28 6.96 14.12
C LYS A 66 4.26 5.81 13.88
N ASN A 67 3.99 4.67 14.51
CA ASN A 67 4.77 3.45 14.38
C ASN A 67 3.94 2.42 13.61
N ILE A 68 4.48 1.88 12.51
CA ILE A 68 3.85 0.78 11.78
C ILE A 68 4.43 -0.52 12.31
N LEU A 69 3.64 -1.29 13.05
CA LEU A 69 4.06 -2.59 13.59
C LEU A 69 4.18 -3.64 12.49
N ASN A 70 3.26 -3.59 11.53
CA ASN A 70 3.23 -4.44 10.34
C ASN A 70 2.45 -3.70 9.25
N ILE A 71 2.97 -3.75 8.03
CA ILE A 71 2.22 -3.47 6.81
C ILE A 71 2.23 -4.70 5.90
N LYS A 72 1.04 -5.10 5.44
CA LYS A 72 0.87 -6.21 4.49
C LYS A 72 0.45 -5.68 3.13
N GLY A 73 1.13 -6.08 2.07
CA GLY A 73 0.71 -5.86 0.69
C GLY A 73 0.00 -7.08 0.14
N ILE A 74 -1.21 -6.93 -0.39
CA ILE A 74 -2.00 -8.03 -0.95
C ILE A 74 -2.35 -7.72 -2.40
N ASP A 75 -1.97 -8.58 -3.33
CA ASP A 75 -2.27 -8.41 -4.75
C ASP A 75 -2.39 -9.76 -5.46
N PRO A 76 -3.33 -9.96 -6.41
CA PRO A 76 -3.42 -11.21 -7.17
C PRO A 76 -2.31 -11.37 -8.23
N SER A 77 -1.50 -10.33 -8.49
CA SER A 77 -0.49 -10.31 -9.55
C SER A 77 0.89 -10.64 -8.99
N SER A 78 1.33 -11.89 -9.11
CA SER A 78 2.66 -12.34 -8.69
C SER A 78 3.82 -11.49 -9.24
N GLY A 79 3.72 -11.01 -10.48
CA GLY A 79 4.71 -10.13 -11.10
C GLY A 79 4.80 -8.75 -10.44
N MET A 80 3.67 -8.18 -10.00
CA MET A 80 3.64 -6.93 -9.23
C MET A 80 4.26 -7.13 -7.85
N LEU A 81 3.88 -8.23 -7.17
CA LEU A 81 4.43 -8.56 -5.85
C LEU A 81 5.93 -8.82 -5.87
N ASN A 82 6.48 -9.39 -6.95
CA ASN A 82 7.92 -9.56 -7.07
C ASN A 82 8.66 -8.22 -7.08
N ILE A 83 8.17 -7.24 -7.84
CA ILE A 83 8.71 -5.87 -7.83
C ILE A 83 8.55 -5.24 -6.45
N ALA A 84 7.39 -5.41 -5.81
CA ALA A 84 7.12 -4.84 -4.49
C ALA A 84 8.05 -5.44 -3.42
N LYS A 85 8.31 -6.75 -3.46
CA LYS A 85 9.24 -7.44 -2.55
C LYS A 85 10.68 -6.97 -2.73
N GLU A 86 11.10 -6.69 -3.97
CA GLU A 86 12.42 -6.12 -4.25
C GLU A 86 12.53 -4.69 -3.70
N LYS A 87 11.50 -3.86 -3.86
CA LYS A 87 11.45 -2.48 -3.33
C LYS A 87 11.39 -2.45 -1.80
N PHE A 88 10.63 -3.36 -1.18
CA PHE A 88 10.32 -3.34 0.25
C PHE A 88 10.55 -4.72 0.90
N PRO A 89 11.81 -5.14 1.12
CA PRO A 89 12.14 -6.49 1.61
C PRO A 89 11.64 -6.80 3.03
N ASN A 90 11.30 -5.77 3.80
CA ASN A 90 10.80 -5.90 5.18
C ASN A 90 9.27 -5.91 5.29
N VAL A 91 8.56 -5.91 4.15
CA VAL A 91 7.09 -5.88 4.08
C VAL A 91 6.56 -7.27 3.74
N GLU A 92 5.49 -7.68 4.41
CA GLU A 92 4.84 -8.97 4.14
C GLU A 92 3.95 -8.84 2.90
N PHE A 93 4.24 -9.63 1.85
CA PHE A 93 3.47 -9.63 0.61
C PHE A 93 2.75 -10.96 0.38
N ILE A 94 1.45 -10.90 0.13
CA ILE A 94 0.59 -12.07 0.00
C ILE A 94 -0.12 -12.05 -1.36
N GLU A 95 -0.01 -13.15 -2.11
CA GLU A 95 -0.74 -13.32 -3.36
C GLU A 95 -2.19 -13.75 -3.09
N ALA A 96 -3.11 -12.80 -3.17
CA ALA A 96 -4.54 -13.05 -3.00
C ALA A 96 -5.40 -11.96 -3.65
N GLY A 97 -6.64 -12.31 -3.99
CA GLY A 97 -7.64 -11.36 -4.46
C GLY A 97 -8.45 -10.76 -3.32
N ALA A 98 -8.99 -9.56 -3.51
CA ALA A 98 -9.81 -8.87 -2.52
C ALA A 98 -11.09 -9.64 -2.10
N GLN A 99 -11.56 -10.55 -2.94
CA GLN A 99 -12.71 -11.43 -2.67
C GLN A 99 -12.43 -12.55 -1.66
N ASN A 100 -11.15 -12.85 -1.40
CA ASN A 100 -10.74 -13.90 -0.47
C ASN A 100 -9.46 -13.48 0.25
N LEU A 101 -9.60 -12.53 1.20
CA LEU A 101 -8.48 -11.97 1.93
C LEU A 101 -7.99 -12.95 3.02
N PRO A 102 -6.71 -13.35 3.01
CA PRO A 102 -6.12 -14.22 4.03
C PRO A 102 -5.74 -13.41 5.28
N LEU A 103 -6.73 -12.74 5.86
CA LEU A 103 -6.59 -11.88 7.04
C LEU A 103 -7.59 -12.31 8.11
N GLU A 104 -7.15 -12.29 9.35
CA GLU A 104 -8.04 -12.53 10.49
C GLU A 104 -9.01 -11.35 10.67
N SER A 105 -10.23 -11.64 11.10
CA SER A 105 -11.22 -10.61 11.41
C SER A 105 -10.72 -9.69 12.52
N GLN A 106 -10.95 -8.38 12.38
CA GLN A 106 -10.55 -7.35 13.36
C GLN A 106 -9.04 -7.29 13.66
N SER A 107 -8.18 -7.77 12.75
CA SER A 107 -6.73 -7.85 12.96
C SER A 107 -5.94 -6.58 12.58
N LEU A 108 -6.58 -5.64 11.87
CA LEU A 108 -5.96 -4.44 11.31
C LEU A 108 -6.55 -3.17 11.92
N ASP A 109 -5.73 -2.12 11.97
CA ASP A 109 -6.17 -0.77 12.31
C ASP A 109 -6.58 0.01 11.05
N ILE A 110 -5.89 -0.23 9.93
CA ILE A 110 -6.12 0.44 8.65
C ILE A 110 -6.12 -0.58 7.51
N LEU A 111 -7.12 -0.48 6.63
CA LEU A 111 -7.16 -1.17 5.34
C LEU A 111 -7.27 -0.12 4.23
N SER A 112 -6.41 -0.21 3.22
CA SER A 112 -6.45 0.66 2.03
C SER A 112 -6.61 -0.13 0.75
N ILE A 113 -7.16 0.54 -0.25
CA ILE A 113 -7.13 0.14 -1.65
C ILE A 113 -7.02 1.43 -2.46
N SER A 114 -6.08 1.50 -3.39
CA SER A 114 -5.86 2.70 -4.20
C SER A 114 -5.46 2.34 -5.62
N TYR A 115 -5.83 3.21 -6.56
CA TYR A 115 -5.40 3.15 -7.95
C TYR A 115 -4.15 4.01 -8.15
#